data_AF-A0A9E4E1C7-F1
#
_entry.id   AF-A0A9E4E1C7-F1
#
_cell.length_a   1.000
_cell.length_b   1.000
_cell.length_c   1.000
_cell.angle_alpha   90.00
_cell.angle_beta   90.00
_cell.angle_gamma   90.00
#
_symmetry.space_group_name_H-M   'P 1'
#
loop_
_entity.id
_entity.type
_entity.pdbx_description
1 polymer ?
#
loop_
_entity_poly.entity_id
_entity_poly.type
_entity_poly.pdbx_seq_one_letter_code
_entity_poly.pdbx_strand_id
1 'polypeptide(L)'
;MTITQTDKTVIIASITTFLTFLLNAKLGSIWLLYLNVLVVVGVFGYASRPWDPLSHLTRSAIFGVIASITYVPLDWLFSRRVALLSYLSAGDIRIAAVPLSLLLTWMVVITIIIYIYYRFNTIWERPYIPAVIVGSIAFVGSTIFDQFGSARLWNWNAVRFPDFPYIGSVPVCVPIGLALTFLLSPYYLRSHIVVGAIRCGLFIGIMQFLCFLSFYFVGILR
;
A
#
# COMPACT_ATOMS: atom_id res chain seq x y z
N MET A 1 8.88 -20.07 -17.33
CA MET A 1 8.74 -19.63 -15.93
C MET A 1 7.91 -20.66 -15.18
N THR A 2 8.48 -21.34 -14.19
CA THR A 2 7.74 -22.29 -13.36
C THR A 2 7.14 -21.55 -12.16
N ILE A 3 5.82 -21.62 -12.03
CA ILE A 3 5.09 -21.04 -10.89
C ILE A 3 5.39 -21.90 -9.66
N THR A 4 5.98 -21.31 -8.63
CA THR A 4 6.31 -22.00 -7.37
C THR A 4 5.08 -22.08 -6.45
N GLN A 5 5.15 -22.90 -5.40
CA GLN A 5 4.08 -22.94 -4.39
C GLN A 5 3.92 -21.59 -3.68
N THR A 6 5.03 -20.90 -3.40
CA THR A 6 5.03 -19.54 -2.84
C THR A 6 4.34 -18.53 -3.75
N ASP A 7 4.56 -18.62 -5.07
CA ASP A 7 3.86 -17.78 -6.03
C ASP A 7 2.34 -18.00 -5.97
N LYS A 8 1.90 -19.26 -5.91
CA LYS A 8 0.47 -19.59 -5.76
C LYS A 8 -0.09 -19.03 -4.45
N THR A 9 0.64 -19.16 -3.34
CA THR A 9 0.23 -18.62 -2.04
C THR A 9 0.06 -17.11 -2.09
N VAL A 10 1.01 -16.38 -2.69
CA VAL A 10 0.94 -14.93 -2.82
C VAL A 10 -0.22 -14.51 -3.73
N ILE A 11 -0.44 -15.22 -4.84
CA ILE A 11 -1.58 -14.97 -5.74
C ILE A 11 -2.91 -15.18 -5.01
N ILE A 12 -3.07 -16.29 -4.29
CA ILE A 12 -4.28 -16.60 -3.52
C ILE A 12 -4.51 -15.51 -2.47
N ALA A 13 -3.49 -15.18 -1.66
CA ALA A 13 -3.59 -14.13 -0.65
C ALA A 13 -3.94 -12.75 -1.23
N SER A 14 -3.42 -12.44 -2.43
CA SER A 14 -3.75 -11.19 -3.14
C SER A 14 -5.22 -11.16 -3.54
N ILE A 15 -5.71 -12.24 -4.16
CA ILE A 15 -7.10 -12.38 -4.59
C ILE A 15 -8.04 -12.35 -3.39
N THR A 16 -7.78 -13.11 -2.33
CA THR A 16 -8.64 -13.14 -1.15
C THR A 16 -8.67 -11.78 -0.47
N THR A 17 -7.52 -11.11 -0.32
CA THR A 17 -7.47 -9.75 0.27
C THR A 17 -8.23 -8.75 -0.55
N PHE A 18 -8.10 -8.77 -1.87
CA PHE A 18 -8.86 -7.90 -2.76
C PHE A 18 -10.37 -8.17 -2.65
N LEU A 19 -10.80 -9.44 -2.70
CA LEU A 19 -12.21 -9.81 -2.57
C LEU A 19 -12.78 -9.43 -1.21
N THR A 20 -12.05 -9.65 -0.12
CA THR A 20 -12.47 -9.24 1.22
C THR A 20 -12.57 -7.73 1.32
N PHE A 21 -11.65 -6.98 0.71
CA PHE A 21 -11.74 -5.53 0.66
C PHE A 21 -13.00 -5.07 -0.09
N LEU A 22 -13.32 -5.67 -1.24
CA LEU A 22 -14.55 -5.37 -1.98
C LEU A 22 -15.81 -5.70 -1.17
N LEU A 23 -15.83 -6.83 -0.48
CA LEU A 23 -16.93 -7.22 0.41
C LEU A 23 -17.07 -6.23 1.56
N ASN A 24 -15.98 -5.81 2.19
CA ASN A 24 -15.98 -4.80 3.24
C ASN A 24 -16.51 -3.45 2.72
N ALA A 25 -16.07 -3.01 1.53
CA ALA A 25 -16.57 -1.79 0.90
C ALA A 25 -18.10 -1.83 0.65
N LYS A 26 -18.68 -3.02 0.37
CA LYS A 26 -20.13 -3.18 0.21
C LYS A 26 -20.90 -3.36 1.51
N LEU A 27 -20.38 -4.16 2.45
CA LEU A 27 -21.07 -4.53 3.68
C LEU A 27 -20.88 -3.48 4.79
N GLY A 28 -19.80 -2.70 4.75
CA GLY A 28 -19.42 -1.76 5.81
C GLY A 28 -18.94 -2.43 7.10
N SER A 29 -18.63 -3.73 7.05
CA SER A 29 -18.17 -4.50 8.21
C SER A 29 -16.69 -4.85 8.10
N ILE A 30 -15.91 -4.23 8.98
CA ILE A 30 -14.45 -4.32 8.97
C ILE A 30 -13.88 -5.63 9.50
N TRP A 31 -14.71 -6.40 10.21
CA TRP A 31 -14.32 -7.66 10.84
C TRP A 31 -13.84 -8.71 9.84
N LEU A 32 -14.45 -8.74 8.65
CA LEU A 32 -14.02 -9.64 7.58
C LEU A 32 -12.60 -9.30 7.11
N LEU A 33 -12.25 -8.01 7.06
CA LEU A 33 -10.92 -7.58 6.66
C LEU A 33 -9.87 -8.02 7.70
N TYR A 34 -10.17 -7.90 8.99
CA TYR A 34 -9.29 -8.41 10.05
C TYR A 34 -9.07 -9.90 9.96
N LEU A 35 -10.15 -10.68 9.79
CA LEU A 35 -10.05 -12.12 9.65
C LEU A 35 -9.19 -12.50 8.44
N ASN A 36 -9.42 -11.87 7.28
CA ASN A 36 -8.61 -12.12 6.09
C ASN A 36 -7.14 -11.77 6.32
N VAL A 37 -6.82 -10.60 6.90
CA VAL A 37 -5.40 -10.24 7.11
C VAL A 37 -4.73 -11.20 8.08
N LEU A 38 -5.39 -11.63 9.16
CA LEU A 38 -4.86 -12.64 10.08
C LEU A 38 -4.57 -13.96 9.36
N VAL A 39 -5.50 -14.43 8.52
CA VAL A 39 -5.31 -15.63 7.69
C VAL A 39 -4.13 -15.46 6.74
N VAL A 40 -4.03 -14.33 6.04
CA VAL A 40 -2.94 -14.05 5.09
C VAL A 40 -1.58 -14.01 5.80
N VAL A 41 -1.48 -13.36 6.95
CA VAL A 41 -0.25 -13.33 7.76
C VAL A 41 0.14 -14.73 8.21
N GLY A 42 -0.83 -15.52 8.71
CA GLY A 42 -0.60 -16.90 9.11
C GLY A 42 -0.14 -17.78 7.94
N VAL A 43 -0.78 -17.62 6.78
CA VAL A 43 -0.43 -18.33 5.54
C VAL A 43 0.96 -17.93 5.04
N PHE A 44 1.32 -16.65 5.08
CA PHE A 44 2.66 -16.19 4.71
C PHE A 44 3.72 -16.70 5.69
N GLY A 45 3.44 -16.68 6.99
CA GLY A 45 4.32 -17.23 8.02
C GLY A 45 4.48 -18.75 7.94
N TYR A 46 3.46 -19.46 7.48
CA TYR A 46 3.56 -20.89 7.20
C TYR A 46 4.37 -21.14 5.91
N ALA A 47 4.01 -20.50 4.80
CA ALA A 47 4.62 -20.69 3.49
C ALA A 47 6.10 -20.28 3.42
N SER A 48 6.52 -19.32 4.25
CA SER A 48 7.90 -18.88 4.34
C SER A 48 8.88 -19.96 4.80
N ARG A 49 8.41 -21.01 5.49
CA ARG A 49 9.27 -22.10 5.98
C ARG A 49 9.54 -23.18 4.93
N PRO A 50 8.52 -23.84 4.35
CA PRO A 50 8.76 -24.97 3.45
C PRO A 50 8.97 -24.55 1.99
N TRP A 51 8.51 -23.36 1.57
CA TRP A 51 8.39 -23.03 0.14
C TRP A 51 9.20 -21.82 -0.32
N ASP A 52 9.90 -21.11 0.59
CA ASP A 52 10.61 -19.86 0.30
C ASP A 52 12.14 -20.00 0.41
N PRO A 53 12.81 -20.81 -0.45
CA PRO A 53 14.25 -21.08 -0.35
C PRO A 53 15.11 -19.83 -0.55
N LEU A 54 14.59 -18.81 -1.25
CA LEU A 54 15.27 -17.53 -1.46
C LEU A 54 14.89 -16.47 -0.40
N SER A 55 14.07 -16.84 0.57
CA SER A 55 13.57 -15.92 1.61
C SER A 55 12.87 -14.66 1.06
N HIS A 56 12.32 -14.72 -0.16
CA HIS A 56 11.66 -13.60 -0.80
C HIS A 56 10.40 -13.20 -0.04
N LEU A 57 9.56 -14.17 0.33
CA LEU A 57 8.33 -13.91 1.07
C LEU A 57 8.64 -13.40 2.47
N THR A 58 9.60 -14.02 3.16
CA THR A 58 10.03 -13.61 4.50
C THR A 58 10.55 -12.17 4.50
N ARG A 59 11.45 -11.84 3.57
CA ARG A 59 11.99 -10.49 3.41
C ARG A 59 10.90 -9.49 3.05
N SER A 60 9.99 -9.86 2.16
CA SER A 60 8.89 -8.97 1.78
C SER A 60 7.93 -8.71 2.93
N ALA A 61 7.66 -9.72 3.76
CA ALA A 61 6.79 -9.59 4.94
C ALA A 61 7.41 -8.66 5.99
N ILE A 62 8.69 -8.86 6.32
CA ILE A 62 9.43 -7.97 7.23
C ILE A 62 9.43 -6.54 6.68
N PHE A 63 9.67 -6.38 5.38
CA PHE A 63 9.68 -5.09 4.72
C PHE A 63 8.30 -4.41 4.81
N GLY A 64 7.22 -5.14 4.50
CA GLY A 64 5.85 -4.64 4.58
C GLY A 64 5.46 -4.19 5.98
N VAL A 65 5.81 -4.97 7.02
CA VAL A 65 5.57 -4.59 8.42
C VAL A 65 6.25 -3.28 8.77
N ILE A 66 7.56 -3.18 8.52
CA ILE A 66 8.35 -2.01 8.89
C ILE A 66 7.90 -0.78 8.10
N ALA A 67 7.67 -0.91 6.79
CA ALA A 67 7.21 0.20 5.96
C ALA A 67 5.84 0.73 6.41
N SER A 68 4.88 -0.16 6.68
CA SER A 68 3.54 0.24 7.17
C SER A 68 3.58 0.93 8.53
N ILE A 69 4.38 0.43 9.47
CA ILE A 69 4.55 1.08 10.79
C ILE A 69 5.18 2.47 10.62
N THR A 70 6.20 2.57 9.77
CA THR A 70 6.90 3.84 9.52
C THR A 70 6.00 4.88 8.82
N TYR A 71 4.96 4.43 8.12
CA TYR A 71 3.98 5.32 7.48
C TYR A 71 2.99 5.95 8.49
N VAL A 72 2.76 5.34 9.66
CA VAL A 72 1.79 5.81 10.68
C VAL A 72 1.95 7.30 11.03
N PRO A 73 3.15 7.83 11.31
CA PRO A 73 3.31 9.24 11.68
C PRO A 73 2.93 10.21 10.55
N LEU A 74 3.18 9.82 9.29
CA LEU A 74 2.84 10.62 8.12
C LEU A 74 1.33 10.61 7.85
N ASP A 75 0.70 9.45 8.01
CA ASP A 75 -0.76 9.34 7.92
C ASP A 75 -1.47 10.15 9.00
N TRP A 76 -0.93 10.13 10.22
CA TRP A 76 -1.40 10.98 11.31
C TRP A 76 -1.30 12.47 10.94
N LEU A 77 -0.21 12.90 10.30
CA LEU A 77 -0.04 14.28 9.83
C LEU A 77 -1.14 14.64 8.81
N PHE A 78 -1.38 13.80 7.81
CA PHE A 78 -2.39 14.05 6.77
C PHE A 78 -3.81 14.05 7.31
N SER A 79 -4.15 13.11 8.19
CA SER A 79 -5.50 12.99 8.73
C SER A 79 -5.81 14.03 9.80
N ARG A 80 -4.88 14.33 10.71
CA ARG A 80 -5.14 15.21 11.86
C ARG A 80 -4.68 16.65 11.68
N ARG A 81 -3.56 16.90 11.00
CA ARG A 81 -3.01 18.27 10.86
C ARG A 81 -3.47 18.94 9.59
N VAL A 82 -3.34 18.25 8.45
CA VAL A 82 -3.75 18.81 7.15
C VAL A 82 -5.24 18.56 6.87
N ALA A 83 -5.84 17.58 7.56
CA ALA A 83 -7.23 17.15 7.37
C ALA A 83 -7.58 16.83 5.90
N LEU A 84 -6.61 16.25 5.19
CA LEU A 84 -6.73 15.79 3.81
C LEU A 84 -7.57 14.51 3.71
N LEU A 85 -7.50 13.68 4.74
CA LEU A 85 -8.11 12.35 4.80
C LEU A 85 -8.92 12.22 6.08
N SER A 86 -10.17 11.78 5.95
CA SER A 86 -11.04 11.47 7.09
C SER A 86 -11.45 10.01 7.06
N TYR A 87 -11.31 9.32 8.20
CA TYR A 87 -11.69 7.92 8.33
C TYR A 87 -13.13 7.78 8.82
N LEU A 88 -13.95 7.10 8.02
CA LEU A 88 -15.40 7.00 8.21
C LEU A 88 -15.83 5.78 9.03
N SER A 89 -14.96 4.77 9.17
CA SER A 89 -15.30 3.55 9.91
C SER A 89 -15.37 3.80 11.42
N ALA A 90 -16.58 3.67 11.97
CA ALA A 90 -16.86 3.83 13.41
C ALA A 90 -16.44 2.60 14.25
N GLY A 91 -16.36 1.42 13.63
CA GLY A 91 -15.98 0.16 14.29
C GLY A 91 -14.50 -0.20 14.18
N ASP A 92 -13.67 0.67 13.61
CA ASP A 92 -12.25 0.41 13.42
C ASP A 92 -11.44 0.68 14.70
N ILE A 93 -10.44 -0.15 14.96
CA ILE A 93 -9.51 0.02 16.07
C ILE A 93 -8.49 1.06 15.62
N ARG A 94 -8.30 2.14 16.37
CA ARG A 94 -7.40 3.23 15.96
C ARG A 94 -6.07 3.14 16.69
N ILE A 95 -4.96 3.16 15.93
CA ILE A 95 -3.60 3.30 16.44
C ILE A 95 -3.11 4.69 16.03
N ALA A 96 -2.86 5.58 16.99
CA ALA A 96 -2.46 6.96 16.72
C ALA A 96 -3.36 7.65 15.67
N ALA A 97 -4.69 7.48 15.80
CA ALA A 97 -5.73 7.95 14.86
C ALA A 97 -5.77 7.31 13.46
N VAL A 98 -4.81 6.46 13.12
CA VAL A 98 -4.82 5.66 11.89
C VAL A 98 -5.65 4.39 12.14
N PRO A 99 -6.56 4.02 11.24
CA PRO A 99 -7.32 2.78 11.39
C PRO A 99 -6.41 1.56 11.25
N LEU A 100 -6.52 0.60 12.17
CA LEU A 100 -5.70 -0.61 12.18
C LEU A 100 -5.92 -1.42 10.90
N SER A 101 -7.16 -1.46 10.43
CA SER A 101 -7.54 -2.13 9.18
C SER A 101 -6.74 -1.63 7.98
N LEU A 102 -6.46 -0.32 7.94
CA LEU A 102 -5.67 0.33 6.90
C LEU A 102 -4.21 -0.12 7.00
N LEU A 103 -3.61 -0.08 8.20
CA LEU A 103 -2.22 -0.52 8.42
C LEU A 103 -2.00 -1.98 8.04
N LEU A 104 -2.93 -2.84 8.44
CA LEU A 104 -2.93 -4.26 8.12
C LEU A 104 -3.06 -4.50 6.61
N THR A 105 -3.92 -3.74 5.93
CA THR A 105 -4.07 -3.81 4.48
C THR A 105 -2.79 -3.36 3.78
N TRP A 106 -2.21 -2.22 4.18
CA TRP A 106 -0.93 -1.73 3.64
C TRP A 106 0.20 -2.73 3.86
N MET A 107 0.26 -3.35 5.03
CA MET A 107 1.28 -4.36 5.32
C MET A 107 1.21 -5.51 4.32
N VAL A 108 0.01 -6.03 4.04
CA VAL A 108 -0.20 -7.10 3.06
C VAL A 108 0.13 -6.62 1.64
N VAL A 109 -0.36 -5.44 1.24
CA VAL A 109 -0.13 -4.87 -0.10
C VAL A 109 1.36 -4.63 -0.36
N ILE A 110 2.08 -3.98 0.56
CA ILE A 110 3.52 -3.74 0.43
C ILE A 110 4.26 -5.07 0.38
N THR A 111 3.89 -6.05 1.22
CA THR A 111 4.48 -7.40 1.18
C THR A 111 4.33 -8.03 -0.21
N ILE A 112 3.13 -8.00 -0.79
CA ILE A 112 2.86 -8.57 -2.11
C ILE A 112 3.68 -7.83 -3.19
N ILE A 113 3.67 -6.50 -3.16
CA ILE A 113 4.38 -5.68 -4.16
C ILE A 113 5.89 -5.96 -4.12
N ILE A 114 6.49 -6.01 -2.94
CA ILE A 114 7.93 -6.27 -2.77
C ILE A 114 8.26 -7.71 -3.16
N TYR A 115 7.37 -8.67 -2.88
CA TYR A 115 7.53 -10.04 -3.35
C TYR A 115 7.55 -10.11 -4.88
N ILE A 116 6.60 -9.45 -5.54
CA ILE A 116 6.53 -9.34 -7.00
C ILE A 116 7.82 -8.73 -7.55
N TYR A 117 8.33 -7.66 -6.92
CA TYR A 117 9.61 -7.07 -7.29
C TYR A 117 10.75 -8.10 -7.23
N TYR A 118 10.91 -8.81 -6.12
CA TYR A 118 11.99 -9.80 -5.97
C TYR A 118 11.90 -10.90 -7.01
N ARG A 119 10.69 -11.46 -7.23
CA ARG A 119 10.49 -12.54 -8.21
C ARG A 119 10.85 -12.10 -9.62
N PHE A 120 10.40 -10.93 -10.03
CA PHE A 120 10.71 -10.40 -11.36
C PHE A 120 12.17 -9.96 -11.51
N ASN A 121 12.79 -9.45 -10.44
CA ASN A 121 14.20 -9.11 -10.45
C ASN A 121 15.09 -10.36 -10.63
N THR A 122 14.71 -11.51 -10.07
CA THR A 122 15.40 -12.79 -10.31
C THR A 122 15.24 -13.27 -11.76
N ILE A 123 14.15 -12.92 -12.44
CA ILE A 123 13.88 -13.38 -13.82
C ILE A 123 14.59 -12.53 -14.85
N TRP A 124 14.54 -11.20 -14.69
CA TRP A 124 15.06 -10.28 -15.71
C TRP A 124 16.45 -9.74 -15.41
N GLU A 125 16.93 -9.88 -14.16
CA GLU A 125 18.22 -9.35 -13.68
C GLU A 125 18.41 -7.85 -13.95
N ARG A 126 17.31 -7.15 -14.23
CA ARG A 126 17.26 -5.74 -14.63
C ARG A 126 16.33 -5.04 -13.66
N PRO A 127 16.84 -4.37 -12.61
CA PRO A 127 16.03 -3.90 -11.49
C PRO A 127 15.00 -2.83 -11.86
N TYR A 128 15.18 -2.15 -12.99
CA TYR A 128 14.26 -1.11 -13.47
C TYR A 128 12.97 -1.68 -14.06
N ILE A 129 12.98 -2.87 -14.67
CA ILE A 129 11.77 -3.51 -15.22
C ILE A 129 10.76 -3.87 -14.11
N PRO A 130 11.13 -4.62 -13.05
CA PRO A 130 10.22 -4.90 -11.95
C PRO A 130 9.79 -3.61 -11.26
N ALA A 131 10.66 -2.60 -11.15
CA ALA A 131 10.32 -1.29 -10.58
C ALA A 131 9.17 -0.60 -11.33
N VAL A 132 9.23 -0.58 -12.67
CA VAL A 132 8.14 -0.03 -13.51
C VAL A 132 6.86 -0.83 -13.33
N ILE A 133 6.95 -2.16 -13.26
CA ILE A 133 5.79 -3.03 -13.04
C ILE A 133 5.15 -2.76 -11.68
N VAL A 134 5.93 -2.75 -10.60
CA VAL A 134 5.39 -2.50 -9.25
C VAL A 134 4.88 -1.08 -9.08
N GLY A 135 5.53 -0.09 -9.70
CA GLY A 135 5.04 1.29 -9.74
C GLY A 135 3.70 1.40 -10.46
N SER A 136 3.55 0.72 -11.60
CA SER A 136 2.30 0.67 -12.36
C SER A 136 1.18 -0.03 -11.59
N ILE A 137 1.50 -1.17 -10.95
CA ILE A 137 0.56 -1.89 -10.06
C ILE A 137 0.15 -1.00 -8.90
N ALA A 138 1.06 -0.24 -8.30
CA ALA A 138 0.74 0.66 -7.21
C ALA A 138 -0.17 1.82 -7.65
N PHE A 139 0.06 2.39 -8.84
CA PHE A 139 -0.80 3.42 -9.42
C PHE A 139 -2.23 2.90 -9.64
N VAL A 140 -2.37 1.78 -10.35
CA VAL A 140 -3.68 1.19 -10.66
C VAL A 140 -4.34 0.64 -9.41
N GLY A 141 -3.58 -0.03 -8.54
CA GLY A 141 -4.08 -0.57 -7.28
C GLY A 141 -4.64 0.52 -6.39
N SER A 142 -3.88 1.58 -6.13
CA SER A 142 -4.34 2.68 -5.27
C SER A 142 -5.59 3.36 -5.80
N THR A 143 -5.68 3.67 -7.10
CA THR A 143 -6.91 4.22 -7.68
C THR A 143 -8.12 3.29 -7.46
N ILE A 144 -7.97 1.98 -7.65
CA ILE A 144 -9.06 1.01 -7.44
C ILE A 144 -9.43 0.91 -5.95
N PHE A 145 -8.46 0.70 -5.07
CA PHE A 145 -8.69 0.54 -3.63
C PHE A 145 -9.32 1.81 -3.03
N ASP A 146 -8.83 2.99 -3.39
CA ASP A 146 -9.36 4.27 -2.92
C ASP A 146 -10.77 4.56 -3.43
N GLN A 147 -11.08 4.23 -4.70
CA GLN A 147 -12.44 4.40 -5.21
C GLN A 147 -13.44 3.54 -4.44
N PHE A 148 -13.12 2.27 -4.18
CA PHE A 148 -13.99 1.39 -3.41
C PHE A 148 -14.07 1.78 -1.93
N GLY A 149 -12.99 2.31 -1.35
CA GLY A 149 -12.97 2.78 0.04
C GLY A 149 -13.75 4.08 0.27
N SER A 150 -13.86 4.94 -0.75
CA SER A 150 -14.39 6.31 -0.64
C SER A 150 -15.83 6.42 -0.11
N ALA A 151 -16.64 5.36 -0.24
CA ALA A 151 -18.04 5.39 0.19
C ALA A 151 -18.24 5.04 1.67
N ARG A 152 -17.32 4.29 2.29
CA ARG A 152 -17.56 3.70 3.63
C ARG A 152 -16.34 3.63 4.55
N LEU A 153 -15.12 3.67 4.01
CA LEU A 153 -13.90 3.45 4.81
C LEU A 153 -13.16 4.76 5.05
N TRP A 154 -13.03 5.59 4.02
CA TRP A 154 -12.38 6.89 4.11
C TRP A 154 -13.03 7.89 3.17
N ASN A 155 -12.81 9.17 3.43
CA ASN A 155 -13.20 10.26 2.56
C ASN A 155 -12.02 11.21 2.40
N TRP A 156 -11.64 11.44 1.15
CA TRP A 156 -10.68 12.47 0.81
C TRP A 156 -11.42 13.82 0.83
N ASN A 157 -10.91 14.78 1.61
CA ASN A 157 -11.61 16.03 1.91
C ASN A 157 -11.59 17.00 0.71
N ALA A 158 -12.38 16.71 -0.32
CA ALA A 158 -12.45 17.48 -1.56
C ALA A 158 -13.00 18.90 -1.36
N VAL A 159 -13.77 19.13 -0.29
CA VAL A 159 -14.36 20.45 0.01
C VAL A 159 -13.28 21.49 0.35
N ARG A 160 -12.14 21.07 0.90
CA ARG A 160 -11.02 21.98 1.17
C ARG A 160 -10.20 22.33 -0.07
N PHE A 161 -10.30 21.53 -1.13
CA PHE A 161 -9.47 21.67 -2.33
C PHE A 161 -10.32 21.43 -3.60
N PRO A 162 -11.29 22.31 -3.90
CA PRO A 162 -12.26 22.11 -4.99
C PRO A 162 -11.60 22.03 -6.37
N ASP A 163 -10.48 22.71 -6.58
CA ASP A 163 -9.75 22.75 -7.85
C ASP A 163 -8.68 21.65 -7.99
N PHE A 164 -8.58 20.74 -7.01
CA PHE A 164 -7.57 19.70 -7.02
C PHE A 164 -7.90 18.62 -8.07
N PRO A 165 -6.92 18.05 -8.79
CA PRO A 165 -7.20 17.00 -9.77
C PRO A 165 -7.55 15.66 -9.08
N TYR A 166 -8.65 15.04 -9.53
CA TYR A 166 -9.15 13.75 -9.03
C TYR A 166 -9.29 12.71 -10.16
N ILE A 167 -9.09 11.43 -9.83
CA ILE A 167 -9.49 10.28 -10.65
C ILE A 167 -10.65 9.60 -9.93
N GLY A 168 -11.88 9.91 -10.33
CA GLY A 168 -13.07 9.55 -9.55
C GLY A 168 -13.07 10.29 -8.21
N SER A 169 -13.08 9.56 -7.09
CA SER A 169 -13.03 10.11 -5.72
C SER A 169 -11.62 10.22 -5.13
N VAL A 170 -10.58 9.90 -5.91
CA VAL A 170 -9.20 9.76 -5.43
C VAL A 170 -8.36 10.94 -5.88
N PRO A 171 -7.70 11.68 -4.97
CA PRO A 171 -6.77 12.74 -5.34
C PRO A 171 -5.61 12.16 -6.15
N VAL A 172 -5.28 12.77 -7.29
CA VAL A 172 -4.22 12.28 -8.22
C VAL A 172 -2.84 12.17 -7.54
N CYS A 173 -2.58 12.95 -6.49
CA CYS A 173 -1.33 12.88 -5.73
C CYS A 173 -1.10 11.52 -5.02
N VAL A 174 -2.17 10.80 -4.67
CA VAL A 174 -2.08 9.50 -3.99
C VAL A 174 -1.52 8.41 -4.91
N PRO A 175 -2.14 8.13 -6.08
CA PRO A 175 -1.61 7.11 -6.99
C PRO A 175 -0.28 7.50 -7.61
N ILE A 176 -0.03 8.78 -7.90
CA ILE A 176 1.29 9.23 -8.36
C ILE A 176 2.34 9.04 -7.28
N GLY A 177 2.05 9.47 -6.04
CA GLY A 177 2.99 9.33 -4.92
C GLY A 177 3.41 7.88 -4.72
N LEU A 178 2.44 6.96 -4.71
CA LEU A 178 2.69 5.52 -4.58
C LEU A 178 3.46 4.96 -5.79
N ALA A 179 3.09 5.34 -7.01
CA ALA A 179 3.80 4.92 -8.21
C ALA A 179 5.27 5.32 -8.16
N LEU A 180 5.56 6.58 -7.80
CA LEU A 180 6.92 7.09 -7.65
C LEU A 180 7.68 6.37 -6.53
N THR A 181 7.04 6.12 -5.39
CA THR A 181 7.66 5.35 -4.32
C THR A 181 8.07 3.96 -4.83
N PHE A 182 7.19 3.21 -5.47
CA PHE A 182 7.52 1.85 -5.93
C PHE A 182 8.40 1.82 -7.18
N LEU A 183 8.43 2.85 -8.02
CA LEU A 183 9.46 3.04 -9.04
C LEU A 183 10.86 3.13 -8.44
N LEU A 184 10.97 3.65 -7.22
CA LEU A 184 12.23 3.74 -6.47
C LEU A 184 12.55 2.46 -5.67
N SER A 185 11.80 1.37 -5.83
CA SER A 185 12.08 0.07 -5.19
C SER A 185 13.55 -0.39 -5.31
N PRO A 186 14.24 -0.24 -6.46
CA PRO A 186 15.65 -0.60 -6.57
C PRO A 186 16.56 0.13 -5.57
N TYR A 187 16.24 1.38 -5.24
CA TYR A 187 17.02 2.17 -4.30
C TYR A 187 16.84 1.67 -2.86
N TYR A 188 15.62 1.33 -2.46
CA TYR A 188 15.35 0.81 -1.11
C TYR A 188 15.88 -0.60 -0.92
N LEU A 189 15.67 -1.47 -1.90
CA LEU A 189 15.95 -2.91 -1.79
C LEU A 189 17.43 -3.28 -2.01
N ARG A 190 18.26 -2.34 -2.49
CA ARG A 190 19.73 -2.49 -2.49
C ARG A 190 20.36 -2.28 -1.11
N SER A 191 19.65 -1.64 -0.19
CA SER A 191 20.12 -1.38 1.17
C SER A 191 19.73 -2.50 2.14
N HIS A 192 20.22 -2.43 3.39
CA HIS A 192 19.77 -3.34 4.43
C HIS A 192 18.25 -3.31 4.57
N ILE A 193 17.59 -4.46 4.65
CA ILE A 193 16.13 -4.63 4.58
C ILE A 193 15.37 -3.66 5.50
N VAL A 194 15.83 -3.52 6.75
CA VAL A 194 15.22 -2.62 7.74
C VAL A 194 15.32 -1.16 7.31
N VAL A 195 16.50 -0.73 6.84
CA VAL A 195 16.75 0.65 6.40
C VAL A 195 15.95 0.95 5.14
N GLY A 196 15.91 0.01 4.19
CA GLY A 196 15.12 0.12 2.97
C GLY A 196 13.62 0.24 3.27
N ALA A 197 13.11 -0.55 4.22
CA ALA A 197 11.71 -0.53 4.62
C ALA A 197 11.32 0.78 5.31
N ILE A 198 12.16 1.28 6.23
CA ILE A 198 11.98 2.60 6.86
C ILE A 198 11.93 3.70 5.79
N ARG A 199 12.90 3.70 4.87
CA ARG A 199 12.95 4.67 3.77
C ARG A 199 11.70 4.59 2.90
N CYS A 200 11.25 3.39 2.54
CA CYS A 200 10.03 3.21 1.76
C CYS A 200 8.82 3.79 2.48
N GLY A 201 8.59 3.44 3.75
CA GLY A 201 7.47 3.96 4.54
C GLY A 201 7.47 5.49 4.64
N LEU A 202 8.64 6.10 4.84
CA LEU A 202 8.79 7.57 4.84
C LEU A 202 8.52 8.17 3.46
N PHE A 203 9.04 7.55 2.40
CA PHE A 203 8.88 8.04 1.03
C PHE A 203 7.43 7.95 0.54
N ILE A 204 6.63 6.99 0.99
CA ILE A 204 5.19 6.94 0.67
C ILE A 204 4.54 8.26 1.05
N GLY A 205 4.66 8.67 2.32
CA GLY A 205 4.04 9.91 2.78
C GLY A 205 4.73 11.15 2.22
N ILE A 206 6.06 11.21 2.15
CA ILE A 206 6.77 12.37 1.59
C ILE A 206 6.37 12.59 0.12
N MET A 207 6.32 11.55 -0.70
CA MET A 207 5.96 11.68 -2.12
C MET A 207 4.50 12.09 -2.29
N GLN A 208 3.58 11.52 -1.51
CA GLN A 208 2.18 11.95 -1.53
C GLN A 208 2.04 13.43 -1.13
N PHE A 209 2.77 13.88 -0.10
CA PHE A 209 2.77 15.28 0.34
C PHE A 209 3.33 16.22 -0.72
N LEU A 210 4.49 15.88 -1.31
CA LEU A 210 5.12 16.69 -2.36
C LEU A 210 4.25 16.75 -3.61
N CYS A 211 3.63 15.64 -4.00
CA CYS A 211 2.66 15.62 -5.09
C CYS A 211 1.47 16.53 -4.76
N PHE A 212 0.93 16.44 -3.54
CA PHE A 212 -0.14 17.32 -3.07
C PHE A 212 0.25 18.80 -3.16
N LEU A 213 1.41 19.18 -2.63
CA LEU A 213 1.90 20.57 -2.71
C LEU A 213 2.08 21.04 -4.16
N SER A 214 2.61 20.19 -5.04
CA SER A 214 2.84 20.53 -6.43
C SER A 214 1.54 20.89 -7.15
N PHE A 215 0.50 20.06 -6.98
CA PHE A 215 -0.82 20.34 -7.55
C PHE A 215 -1.52 21.52 -6.88
N TYR A 216 -1.34 21.69 -5.56
CA TYR A 216 -1.90 22.82 -4.83
C TYR A 216 -1.35 24.17 -5.32
N PHE A 217 -0.03 24.30 -5.49
CA PHE A 217 0.58 25.53 -5.99
C PHE A 217 0.27 25.80 -7.47
N VAL A 218 0.23 24.76 -8.31
CA VAL A 218 -0.16 24.91 -9.72
C VAL A 218 -1.63 25.32 -9.85
N GLY A 219 -2.50 24.85 -8.95
CA GLY A 219 -3.90 25.26 -8.89
C GLY A 219 -4.10 26.72 -8.49
N ILE A 220 -3.30 27.23 -7.54
CA ILE A 220 -3.33 28.66 -7.12
C ILE A 220 -2.87 29.61 -8.23
N LEU A 221 -2.05 29.14 -9.15
CA LEU A 221 -1.53 29.93 -10.27
C LEU A 221 -2.51 30.02 -11.46
N ARG A 222 -3.72 29.45 -11.35
CA ARG A 222 -4.81 29.58 -12.33
C ARG A 222 -5.86 30.56 -11.82
#